data_AF-A0A2V9B2Y3-F1
#
_entry.id   AF-A0A2V9B2Y3-F1
#
_cell.length_a   1.000
_cell.length_b   1.000
_cell.length_c   1.000
_cell.angle_alpha   90.00
_cell.angle_beta   90.00
_cell.angle_gamma   90.00
#
_symmetry.space_group_name_H-M   'P 1'
#
loop_
_entity.id
_entity.type
_entity.pdbx_description
1 polymer ?
#
loop_
_entity_poly.entity_id
_entity_poly.type
_entity_poly.pdbx_seq_one_letter_code
_entity_poly.pdbx_strand_id
1 'polypeptide(L)'
;MELNCKHVWAYISDYIDDSVPPELREEIERHLEHCEICSAILDSTRNILVLTGDDRTFELPVGYSERLHERLARELADETNAPTTG
;
A
#
# COMPACT_ATOMS: atom_id res chain seq x y z
N MET A 1 17.44 -5.36 -19.65
CA MET A 1 18.00 -6.44 -18.81
C MET A 1 16.85 -7.41 -18.55
N GLU A 2 17.04 -8.73 -18.62
CA GLU A 2 15.91 -9.64 -18.35
C GLU A 2 15.63 -9.66 -16.85
N LEU A 3 14.49 -9.07 -16.48
CA LEU A 3 13.98 -9.09 -15.12
C LEU A 3 13.55 -10.53 -14.80
N ASN A 4 14.08 -11.10 -13.70
CA ASN A 4 13.82 -12.47 -13.30
C ASN A 4 12.76 -12.56 -12.19
N CYS A 5 12.24 -13.77 -11.93
CA CYS A 5 11.18 -13.98 -10.95
C CYS A 5 11.51 -13.41 -9.55
N LYS A 6 12.75 -13.53 -9.07
CA LYS A 6 13.13 -13.01 -7.76
C LYS A 6 13.02 -11.48 -7.67
N HIS A 7 13.32 -10.78 -8.77
CA HIS A 7 13.12 -9.34 -8.84
C HIS A 7 11.62 -9.00 -8.85
N VAL A 8 10.80 -9.72 -9.62
CA VAL A 8 9.34 -9.52 -9.57
C VAL A 8 8.81 -9.69 -8.16
N TRP A 9 9.20 -10.77 -7.45
CA TRP A 9 8.71 -11.03 -6.09
C TRP A 9 9.11 -9.95 -5.10
N ALA A 10 10.30 -9.36 -5.25
CA ALA A 10 10.75 -8.27 -4.40
C ALA A 10 9.91 -6.99 -4.58
N TYR A 11 9.39 -6.74 -5.79
CA TYR A 11 8.62 -5.55 -6.12
C TYR A 11 7.11 -5.81 -6.24
N ILE A 12 6.62 -7.01 -5.92
CA ILE A 12 5.22 -7.38 -6.21
C ILE A 12 4.21 -6.57 -5.39
N SER A 13 4.57 -6.20 -4.15
CA SER A 13 3.75 -5.32 -3.30
C SER A 13 3.70 -3.92 -3.90
N ASP A 14 4.86 -3.33 -4.16
CA ASP A 14 4.98 -1.98 -4.76
C ASP A 14 4.29 -1.90 -6.13
N TYR A 15 4.33 -2.98 -6.91
CA TYR A 15 3.63 -3.08 -8.18
C TYR A 15 2.10 -3.07 -8.02
N ILE A 16 1.57 -3.75 -7.00
CA ILE A 16 0.14 -3.74 -6.64
C ILE A 16 -0.28 -2.36 -6.13
N ASP A 17 0.57 -1.71 -5.34
CA ASP A 17 0.31 -0.40 -4.71
C ASP A 17 0.59 0.79 -5.64
N ASP A 18 0.94 0.55 -6.90
CA ASP A 18 1.31 1.56 -7.91
C ASP A 18 2.46 2.50 -7.50
N SER A 19 3.41 1.99 -6.72
CA SER A 19 4.55 2.74 -6.18
C SER A 19 5.88 2.43 -6.88
N VAL A 20 5.91 1.50 -7.83
CA VAL A 20 7.09 1.24 -8.67
C VAL A 20 7.31 2.34 -9.72
N PRO A 21 8.58 2.66 -10.07
CA PRO A 21 8.86 3.55 -11.19
C PRO A 21 8.28 3.03 -12.53
N PRO A 22 7.86 3.90 -13.46
CA PRO A 22 7.24 3.49 -14.72
C PRO A 22 8.08 2.50 -15.55
N GLU A 23 9.40 2.73 -15.63
CA GLU A 23 10.31 1.84 -16.38
C GLU A 23 10.35 0.43 -15.78
N LEU A 24 10.33 0.33 -14.44
CA LEU A 24 10.30 -0.95 -13.73
C LEU A 24 8.94 -1.65 -13.87
N ARG A 25 7.85 -0.88 -13.87
CA ARG A 25 6.50 -1.39 -14.14
C ARG A 25 6.42 -2.10 -15.49
N GLU A 26 6.92 -1.47 -16.56
CA GLU A 26 6.95 -2.08 -17.89
C GLU A 26 7.78 -3.37 -17.93
N GLU A 27 8.92 -3.42 -17.23
CA GLU A 27 9.72 -4.64 -17.14
C GLU A 27 9.01 -5.77 -16.38
N ILE A 28 8.29 -5.46 -15.30
CA ILE A 28 7.48 -6.42 -14.55
C ILE A 28 6.33 -6.93 -15.42
N GLU A 29 5.61 -6.05 -16.12
CA GLU A 29 4.50 -6.42 -17.01
C GLU A 29 4.95 -7.37 -18.12
N ARG A 30 6.06 -7.07 -18.79
CA ARG A 30 6.67 -7.93 -19.81
C ARG A 30 7.02 -9.31 -19.27
N HIS A 31 7.47 -9.41 -18.02
CA HIS A 31 7.76 -10.68 -17.37
C HIS A 31 6.47 -11.47 -17.07
N LEU A 32 5.44 -10.79 -16.54
CA LEU A 32 4.15 -11.41 -16.22
C LEU A 32 3.43 -11.96 -17.45
N GLU A 33 3.60 -11.33 -18.62
CA GLU A 33 3.06 -11.83 -19.90
C GLU A 33 3.58 -13.22 -20.27
N HIS A 34 4.78 -13.59 -19.82
CA HIS A 34 5.47 -14.81 -20.27
C HIS A 34 5.81 -15.79 -19.14
N CYS A 35 5.51 -15.45 -17.88
CA CYS A 35 5.85 -16.27 -16.72
C CYS A 35 4.61 -16.66 -15.90
N GLU A 36 4.13 -17.89 -16.10
CA GLU A 36 2.95 -18.43 -15.39
C GLU A 36 3.13 -18.43 -13.86
N ILE A 37 4.36 -18.67 -13.38
CA ILE A 37 4.66 -18.69 -11.94
C ILE A 37 4.44 -17.31 -11.31
N CYS A 38 4.96 -16.26 -11.94
CA CYS A 38 4.84 -14.90 -11.40
C CYS A 38 3.40 -14.38 -11.51
N SER A 39 2.68 -14.73 -12.56
CA SER A 39 1.25 -14.41 -12.69
C SER A 39 0.42 -15.10 -11.61
N ALA A 40 0.66 -16.39 -11.35
CA ALA A 40 0.00 -17.12 -10.27
C ALA A 40 0.30 -16.51 -8.88
N ILE A 41 1.53 -16.05 -8.64
CA ILE A 41 1.89 -15.38 -7.39
C ILE A 41 1.18 -14.03 -7.28
N LEU A 42 1.16 -13.21 -8.34
CA LEU A 42 0.45 -11.93 -8.36
C LEU A 42 -1.04 -12.10 -8.04
N ASP A 43 -1.69 -13.06 -8.71
CA ASP A 43 -3.11 -13.37 -8.50
C ASP A 43 -3.37 -13.88 -7.09
N SER A 44 -2.50 -14.75 -6.56
CA SER A 44 -2.61 -15.25 -5.18
C SER A 44 -2.47 -14.12 -4.17
N THR A 45 -1.50 -13.22 -4.35
CA THR A 45 -1.32 -12.05 -3.47
C THR A 45 -2.54 -11.13 -3.50
N ARG A 46 -3.09 -10.83 -4.69
CA ARG A 46 -4.33 -10.05 -4.82
C ARG A 46 -5.51 -10.74 -4.13
N ASN A 47 -5.67 -12.05 -4.32
CA ASN A 47 -6.71 -12.83 -3.64
C ASN A 47 -6.56 -12.79 -2.12
N ILE A 48 -5.34 -12.88 -1.59
CA ILE A 48 -5.07 -12.74 -0.15
C ILE A 48 -5.44 -11.33 0.32
N LEU A 49 -5.10 -10.27 -0.43
CA LEU A 49 -5.48 -8.90 -0.08
C LEU A 49 -7.00 -8.73 -0.06
N VAL A 50 -7.72 -9.32 -1.01
CA VAL A 50 -9.19 -9.35 -1.00
C VAL A 50 -9.68 -10.12 0.21
N LEU A 51 -9.27 -11.37 0.44
CA LEU A 51 -9.75 -12.17 1.57
C LEU A 51 -9.46 -11.52 2.95
N THR A 52 -8.32 -10.83 3.07
CA THR A 52 -7.92 -10.14 4.30
C THR A 52 -8.50 -8.73 4.42
N GLY A 53 -9.00 -8.14 3.33
CA GLY A 53 -9.60 -6.81 3.27
C GLY A 53 -11.14 -6.83 3.26
N ASP A 54 -11.75 -7.81 2.59
CA ASP A 54 -13.19 -7.96 2.35
C ASP A 54 -13.97 -8.22 3.67
N ASP A 55 -13.42 -9.05 4.56
CA ASP A 55 -14.09 -9.41 5.84
C ASP A 55 -13.71 -8.49 7.03
N ARG A 56 -13.12 -7.31 6.75
CA ARG A 56 -12.79 -6.31 7.77
C ARG A 56 -13.29 -4.92 7.37
N THR A 57 -14.58 -4.82 7.03
CA THR A 57 -15.32 -3.62 7.46
C THR A 57 -15.45 -3.69 8.99
N PHE A 58 -14.41 -3.25 9.71
CA PHE A 58 -14.62 -2.90 11.10
C PHE A 58 -15.60 -1.74 11.09
N GLU A 59 -16.84 -2.00 11.52
CA GLU A 59 -17.72 -0.91 11.91
C GLU A 59 -16.97 -0.11 12.98
N LEU A 60 -16.56 1.10 12.60
CA LEU A 60 -15.93 2.00 13.54
C LEU A 60 -16.91 2.22 14.69
N PRO A 61 -16.47 2.09 15.97
CA PRO A 61 -17.33 2.42 17.08
C PRO A 61 -17.94 3.79 16.88
N VAL A 62 -19.23 3.95 17.21
CA VAL A 62 -19.94 5.22 17.04
C VAL A 62 -19.10 6.39 17.57
N GLY A 63 -18.89 7.40 16.71
CA GLY A 63 -18.10 8.59 17.02
C GLY A 63 -16.57 8.41 16.99
N TYR A 64 -16.03 7.29 16.52
CA TYR A 64 -14.56 7.09 16.44
C TYR A 64 -13.88 8.15 15.56
N SER A 65 -14.40 8.40 14.35
CA SER A 65 -13.83 9.39 13.44
C SER A 65 -13.85 10.81 14.02
N GLU A 66 -14.92 11.17 14.73
CA GLU A 66 -15.04 12.46 15.41
C GLU A 66 -13.97 12.61 16.50
N ARG A 67 -13.85 11.62 17.41
CA ARG A 67 -12.82 11.62 18.46
C ARG A 67 -11.40 11.66 17.89
N LEU A 68 -11.16 10.96 16.79
CA LEU A 68 -9.87 10.95 16.10
C LEU A 68 -9.54 12.33 15.54
N HIS A 69 -10.47 12.94 14.80
CA HIS A 69 -10.29 14.28 14.23
C HIS A 69 -10.12 15.36 15.30
N GLU A 70 -10.88 15.29 16.40
CA GLU A 70 -10.70 16.18 17.55
C GLU A 70 -9.32 16.03 18.20
N ARG A 71 -8.77 14.81 18.24
CA ARG A 71 -7.44 14.58 18.77
C ARG A 71 -6.37 15.14 17.84
N LEU A 72 -6.46 14.84 16.54
CA LEU A 72 -5.53 15.35 15.53
C LEU A 72 -5.54 16.88 15.48
N ALA A 73 -6.72 17.51 15.54
CA ALA A 73 -6.84 18.97 15.55
C ALA A 73 -6.16 19.60 16.79
N ARG A 74 -6.23 18.94 17.95
CA ARG A 74 -5.51 19.40 19.15
C ARG A 74 -4.00 19.31 18.99
N GLU A 75 -3.49 18.16 18.55
CA GLU A 75 -2.04 17.98 18.38
C GLU A 75 -1.48 18.97 17.33
N LEU A 76 -2.17 19.15 16.20
CA LEU A 76 -1.78 20.12 15.17
C LEU A 76 -1.83 21.57 15.67
N ALA A 77 -2.82 21.90 16.51
CA ALA A 77 -2.92 23.23 17.13
C ALA A 77 -1.80 23.47 18.16
N ASP A 78 -1.43 22.44 18.92
CA ASP A 78 -0.35 22.49 19.90
C ASP A 78 1.03 22.65 19.21
N GLU A 79 1.25 22.04 18.05
CA GLU A 79 2.46 22.26 17.24
C GLU A 79 2.54 23.70 16.68
N THR A 80 1.42 24.33 16.35
CA THR A 80 1.40 25.76 15.93
C THR A 80 1.60 26.75 17.09
N ASN A 81 1.55 26.30 18.34
CA ASN A 81 1.73 27.14 19.54
C ASN A 81 3.05 26.89 20.30
N ALA A 82 4.00 26.15 19.72
CA ALA A 82 5.34 26.07 20.25
C ALA A 82 5.96 27.49 20.25
N PRO A 83 6.31 28.07 21.42
CA PRO A 83 6.96 29.36 21.46
C PRO A 83 8.30 29.23 20.72
N THR A 84 8.47 30.05 19.68
CA THR A 84 9.76 30.28 19.03
C THR A 84 10.69 30.84 20.09
N THR A 85 11.42 29.96 20.80
CA THR A 85 12.44 30.35 21.75
C THR A 85 13.65 30.78 20.94
N GLY A 86 13.82 32.09 20.80
CA GLY A 86 15.11 32.72 20.52
C GLY A 86 15.93 32.88 21.80
#